data_AF-A0A2B4SHL6-F1
#
_entry.id   AF-A0A2B4SHL6-F1
#
_cell.length_a   1.000
_cell.length_b   1.000
_cell.length_c   1.000
_cell.angle_alpha   90.00
_cell.angle_beta   90.00
_cell.angle_gamma   90.00
#
_symmetry.space_group_name_H-M   'P 1'
#
loop_
_entity.id
_entity.type
_entity.pdbx_description
1 polymer ?
#
loop_
_entity_poly.entity_id
_entity_poly.type
_entity_poly.pdbx_seq_one_letter_code
_entity_poly.pdbx_strand_id
1 'polypeptide(L)'
;MNGLKYVRPGHGFVPNFPLYKKRDVNGEKEDEIYSFFKSRCPAPDRFIDDISNIRWSPVRNDDINWNFEKILIDHDGQPFARYTAPYEPNDMLEDIKTLILTCQGQRRRKYNL
;
A
#
# COMPACT_ATOMS: atom_id res chain seq x y z
N MET A 1 -12.58 7.08 21.48
CA MET A 1 -12.42 5.69 21.95
C MET A 1 -11.46 4.97 21.01
N ASN A 2 -10.45 4.24 21.52
CA ASN A 2 -9.50 3.53 20.65
C ASN A 2 -10.16 2.25 20.09
N GLY A 3 -10.65 2.33 18.85
CA GLY A 3 -11.41 1.24 18.22
C GLY A 3 -10.59 -0.04 18.01
N LEU A 4 -9.30 0.08 17.68
CA LEU A 4 -8.43 -1.08 17.49
C LEU A 4 -8.20 -1.84 18.80
N LYS A 5 -8.03 -1.10 19.91
CA LYS A 5 -7.79 -1.68 21.24
C LYS A 5 -9.03 -2.31 21.86
N TYR A 6 -10.20 -1.71 21.65
CA TYR A 6 -11.42 -2.06 22.41
C TYR A 6 -12.60 -2.58 21.59
N VAL A 7 -12.58 -2.46 20.25
CA VAL A 7 -13.73 -2.84 19.40
C VAL A 7 -13.34 -3.95 18.42
N ARG A 8 -12.46 -3.67 17.47
CA ARG A 8 -11.96 -4.64 16.49
C ARG A 8 -10.59 -4.19 15.99
N PRO A 9 -9.52 -5.01 16.09
CA PRO A 9 -9.51 -6.39 16.58
C PRO A 9 -9.91 -6.58 18.05
N GLY A 10 -9.82 -5.53 18.88
CA GLY A 10 -10.18 -5.59 20.28
C GLY A 10 -9.10 -6.27 21.12
N HIS A 11 -9.47 -6.79 22.30
CA HIS A 11 -8.58 -7.59 23.17
C HIS A 11 -7.24 -6.92 23.53
N GLY A 12 -7.22 -5.59 23.64
CA GLY A 12 -6.01 -4.86 23.97
C GLY A 12 -5.04 -4.70 22.80
N PHE A 13 -5.44 -5.02 21.57
CA PHE A 13 -4.61 -4.90 20.38
C PHE A 13 -4.10 -3.47 20.18
N VAL A 14 -2.78 -3.34 19.99
CA VAL A 14 -2.11 -2.08 19.66
C VAL A 14 -1.17 -2.36 18.48
N PRO A 15 -1.32 -1.65 17.35
CA PRO A 15 -0.39 -1.77 16.23
C PRO A 15 1.05 -1.48 16.66
N ASN A 16 1.99 -2.29 16.20
CA ASN A 16 3.43 -2.09 16.38
C ASN A 16 4.06 -1.28 15.23
N PHE A 17 3.23 -0.61 14.43
CA PHE A 17 3.61 0.22 13.30
C PHE A 17 2.84 1.55 13.35
N PRO A 18 3.37 2.63 12.74
CA PRO A 18 2.72 3.92 12.78
C PRO A 18 1.38 3.91 12.04
N LEU A 19 0.38 4.57 12.63
CA LEU A 19 -0.87 4.92 11.96
C LEU A 19 -0.88 6.41 11.65
N TYR A 20 -1.30 6.76 10.45
CA TYR A 20 -1.42 8.14 10.00
C TYR A 20 -2.86 8.64 10.13
N LYS A 21 -3.04 9.96 9.98
CA LYS A 21 -4.38 10.56 9.90
C LYS A 21 -5.13 9.98 8.70
N LYS A 22 -6.45 9.85 8.82
CA LYS A 22 -7.32 9.44 7.71
C LYS A 22 -7.14 10.40 6.53
N ARG A 23 -7.00 9.84 5.34
CA ARG A 23 -6.86 10.53 4.05
C ARG A 23 -7.77 9.87 3.02
N ASP A 24 -8.11 10.60 1.98
CA ASP A 24 -8.78 10.05 0.81
C ASP A 24 -7.70 9.44 -0.10
N VAL A 25 -7.97 8.25 -0.62
CA VAL A 25 -7.03 7.49 -1.46
C VAL A 25 -7.42 7.50 -2.95
N ASN A 26 -8.65 7.91 -3.23
CA ASN A 26 -9.25 8.01 -4.56
C ASN A 26 -10.09 9.30 -4.67
N GLY A 27 -10.43 9.66 -5.91
CA GLY A 27 -11.29 10.80 -6.23
C GLY A 27 -10.55 12.15 -6.21
N GLU A 28 -11.32 13.23 -6.35
CA GLU A 28 -10.81 14.60 -6.53
C GLU A 28 -9.88 15.06 -5.40
N LYS A 29 -10.10 14.56 -4.18
CA LYS A 29 -9.35 14.94 -2.97
C LYS A 29 -8.32 13.89 -2.54
N GLU A 30 -7.99 12.95 -3.42
CA GLU A 30 -6.97 11.95 -3.14
C GLU A 30 -5.65 12.60 -2.70
N ASP A 31 -5.02 12.04 -1.68
CA ASP A 31 -3.72 12.51 -1.21
C ASP A 31 -2.64 12.23 -2.26
N GLU A 32 -1.76 13.19 -2.53
CA GLU A 32 -0.78 13.15 -3.62
C GLU A 32 0.12 11.91 -3.57
N ILE A 33 0.36 11.36 -2.36
CA ILE A 33 1.14 10.15 -2.20
C ILE A 33 0.47 8.94 -2.89
N TYR A 34 -0.86 8.86 -2.85
CA TYR A 34 -1.62 7.81 -3.52
C TYR A 34 -1.68 8.03 -5.03
N SER A 35 -1.76 9.27 -5.50
CA SER A 35 -1.61 9.57 -6.93
C SER A 35 -0.25 9.10 -7.46
N PHE A 36 0.84 9.36 -6.72
CA PHE A 36 2.18 8.90 -7.05
C PHE A 36 2.27 7.36 -7.09
N PHE A 37 1.67 6.68 -6.11
CA PHE A 37 1.67 5.23 -6.09
C PHE A 37 0.91 4.61 -7.27
N LYS A 38 -0.31 5.10 -7.53
CA LYS A 38 -1.17 4.63 -8.64
C LYS A 38 -0.53 4.86 -10.01
N SER A 39 0.20 5.97 -10.19
CA SER A 39 0.87 6.29 -11.46
C SER A 39 2.06 5.38 -11.78
N ARG A 40 2.67 4.76 -10.76
CA ARG A 40 3.87 3.89 -10.92
C ARG A 40 3.51 2.41 -10.90
N CYS A 41 2.47 2.02 -10.17
CA CYS A 41 1.97 0.65 -10.11
C CYS A 41 0.48 0.62 -10.50
N PRO A 42 0.14 0.30 -11.76
CA PRO A 42 -1.24 0.14 -12.19
C PRO A 42 -1.98 -0.91 -11.36
N ALA A 43 -3.30 -0.78 -11.25
CA ALA A 43 -4.14 -1.76 -10.56
C ALA A 43 -3.90 -3.18 -11.12
N PRO A 44 -3.69 -4.20 -10.28
CA PRO A 44 -3.38 -5.57 -10.73
C PRO A 44 -4.47 -6.20 -11.59
N ASP A 45 -5.74 -5.91 -11.28
CA ASP A 45 -6.92 -6.46 -11.94
C ASP A 45 -7.61 -5.46 -12.90
N ARG A 46 -7.33 -4.15 -12.74
CA ARG A 46 -8.00 -3.03 -13.42
C ARG A 46 -9.54 -3.14 -13.38
N PHE A 47 -10.05 -3.84 -12.38
CA PHE A 47 -11.47 -4.10 -12.19
C PHE A 47 -11.94 -3.23 -11.03
N ILE A 48 -12.93 -2.40 -11.29
CA ILE A 48 -13.60 -1.63 -10.26
C ILE A 48 -14.86 -2.41 -9.91
N ASP A 49 -15.02 -2.74 -8.62
CA ASP A 49 -16.20 -3.40 -8.08
C ASP A 49 -17.46 -2.54 -8.29
N ASP A 50 -18.64 -3.06 -7.93
CA ASP A 50 -19.93 -2.43 -8.17
C ASP A 50 -19.93 -0.91 -7.90
N ILE A 51 -20.06 -0.15 -9.00
CA ILE A 51 -20.03 1.31 -9.03
C ILE A 51 -21.09 1.90 -8.09
N SER A 52 -22.18 1.16 -7.81
CA SER A 52 -23.23 1.60 -6.89
C SER A 52 -22.73 1.85 -5.45
N ASN A 53 -21.65 1.16 -5.05
CA ASN A 53 -21.03 1.27 -3.73
C ASN A 53 -19.88 2.28 -3.68
N ILE A 54 -19.50 2.86 -4.82
CA ILE A 54 -18.43 3.84 -4.91
C ILE A 54 -18.92 5.20 -4.43
N ARG A 55 -18.14 5.80 -3.51
CA ARG A 55 -18.47 7.08 -2.87
C ARG A 55 -17.49 8.20 -3.21
N TRP A 56 -16.59 7.98 -4.17
CA TRP A 56 -15.64 8.97 -4.66
C TRP A 56 -15.91 9.31 -6.13
N SER A 57 -15.41 10.46 -6.57
CA SER A 57 -15.48 10.94 -7.94
C SER A 57 -14.27 11.85 -8.23
N PRO A 58 -13.70 11.83 -9.45
CA PRO A 58 -14.00 10.90 -10.54
C PRO A 58 -13.52 9.48 -10.19
N VAL A 59 -14.15 8.49 -10.82
CA VAL A 59 -13.73 7.08 -10.74
C VAL A 59 -12.72 6.82 -11.85
N ARG A 60 -11.59 6.22 -11.52
CA ARG A 60 -10.50 5.90 -12.45
C ARG A 60 -10.18 4.41 -12.41
N ASN A 61 -9.75 3.87 -13.54
CA ASN A 61 -9.43 2.44 -13.69
C ASN A 61 -8.22 1.96 -12.87
N ASP A 62 -7.44 2.89 -12.30
CA ASP A 62 -6.28 2.61 -11.45
C ASP A 62 -6.55 2.88 -9.97
N ASP A 63 -7.79 3.23 -9.60
CA ASP A 63 -8.18 3.48 -8.20
C ASP A 63 -7.87 2.30 -7.27
N ILE A 64 -7.73 2.60 -5.98
CA ILE A 64 -7.64 1.58 -4.94
C ILE A 64 -9.01 0.92 -4.79
N ASN A 65 -9.05 -0.39 -4.96
CA ASN A 65 -10.31 -1.12 -5.10
C ASN A 65 -10.97 -1.39 -3.75
N TRP A 66 -10.17 -1.67 -2.71
CA TRP A 66 -10.72 -2.00 -1.39
C TRP A 66 -9.76 -1.71 -0.24
N ASN A 67 -10.28 -1.83 0.99
CA ASN A 67 -9.48 -1.79 2.20
C ASN A 67 -8.41 -2.90 2.17
N PHE A 68 -7.23 -2.61 2.71
CA PHE A 68 -6.08 -3.53 2.79
C PHE A 68 -5.35 -3.82 1.46
N GLU A 69 -5.52 -2.97 0.44
CA GLU A 69 -4.57 -2.96 -0.68
C GLU A 69 -3.17 -2.54 -0.19
N LYS A 70 -2.11 -3.14 -0.74
CA LYS A 70 -0.73 -2.93 -0.28
C LYS A 70 0.14 -2.41 -1.41
N ILE A 71 1.04 -1.48 -1.08
CA ILE A 71 2.06 -0.96 -1.99
C ILE A 71 3.41 -1.17 -1.33
N LEU A 72 4.29 -1.91 -1.99
CA LEU A 72 5.65 -2.15 -1.56
C LEU A 72 6.55 -1.10 -2.23
N ILE A 73 7.32 -0.39 -1.40
CA ILE A 73 8.22 0.69 -1.83
C ILE A 73 9.65 0.22 -1.61
N ASP A 74 10.52 0.44 -2.59
CA ASP A 74 11.93 0.10 -2.50
C ASP A 74 12.74 1.14 -1.70
N HIS A 75 14.03 0.85 -1.53
CA HIS A 75 14.96 1.69 -0.79
C HIS A 75 15.33 3.01 -1.49
N ASP A 76 14.98 3.17 -2.77
CA ASP A 76 15.12 4.41 -3.55
C ASP A 76 13.83 5.25 -3.51
N GLY A 77 12.82 4.80 -2.74
CA GLY A 77 11.54 5.46 -2.58
C GLY A 77 10.59 5.26 -3.75
N GLN A 78 10.84 4.28 -4.62
CA GLN A 78 9.99 3.98 -5.77
C GLN A 78 9.01 2.84 -5.45
N PRO A 79 7.74 2.93 -5.90
CA PRO A 79 6.81 1.82 -5.84
C PRO A 79 7.33 0.63 -6.67
N PHE A 80 7.53 -0.50 -6.01
CA PHE A 80 8.02 -1.74 -6.61
C PHE A 80 6.88 -2.66 -7.05
N ALA A 81 5.90 -2.85 -6.16
CA ALA A 81 4.77 -3.74 -6.39
C ALA A 81 3.50 -3.23 -5.70
N ARG A 82 2.36 -3.64 -6.24
CA ARG A 82 1.02 -3.34 -5.74
C ARG A 82 0.23 -4.64 -5.65
N TYR A 83 -0.36 -4.90 -4.49
CA TYR A 83 -1.04 -6.16 -4.18
C TYR A 83 -2.48 -5.90 -3.77
N THR A 84 -3.39 -6.71 -4.29
CA THR A 84 -4.83 -6.61 -4.01
C THR A 84 -5.15 -6.90 -2.55
N ALA A 85 -6.35 -6.53 -2.11
CA ALA A 85 -6.79 -6.74 -0.72
C ALA A 85 -6.66 -8.19 -0.22
N PRO A 86 -7.00 -9.23 -1.00
CA PRO A 86 -6.87 -10.63 -0.57
C PRO A 86 -5.43 -11.16 -0.49
N TYR A 87 -4.44 -10.44 -1.05
CA TYR A 87 -3.06 -10.88 -1.03
C TYR A 87 -2.52 -10.88 0.41
N GLU A 88 -2.04 -12.02 0.89
CA GLU A 88 -1.68 -12.18 2.30
C GLU A 88 -0.30 -11.56 2.61
N PRO A 89 -0.08 -11.06 3.84
CA PRO A 89 1.22 -10.51 4.23
C PRO A 89 2.40 -11.46 4.03
N ASN A 90 2.20 -12.77 4.26
CA ASN A 90 3.25 -13.77 4.10
C ASN A 90 3.65 -13.99 2.64
N ASP A 91 2.73 -13.75 1.70
CA ASP A 91 3.00 -13.93 0.28
C ASP A 91 3.94 -12.83 -0.26
N MET A 92 4.00 -11.67 0.40
CA MET A 92 4.93 -10.57 0.07
C MET A 92 6.37 -10.82 0.57
N LEU A 93 6.61 -11.90 1.32
CA LEU A 93 7.88 -12.09 2.04
C LEU A 93 9.09 -12.18 1.09
N GLU A 94 8.94 -12.87 -0.05
CA GLU A 94 10.05 -13.03 -1.00
C GLU A 94 10.38 -11.73 -1.74
N ASP A 95 9.37 -10.92 -2.07
CA ASP A 95 9.58 -9.60 -2.66
C ASP A 95 10.31 -8.67 -1.68
N ILE A 96 9.91 -8.68 -0.40
CA ILE A 96 10.57 -7.89 0.65
C ILE A 96 12.04 -8.33 0.83
N LYS A 97 12.31 -9.64 0.90
CA LYS A 97 13.68 -10.17 1.00
C LYS A 97 14.52 -9.75 -0.20
N THR A 98 13.95 -9.81 -1.40
CA THR A 98 14.61 -9.42 -2.65
C THR A 98 15.04 -7.95 -2.62
N LEU A 99 14.16 -7.04 -2.16
CA LEU A 99 14.47 -5.62 -2.04
C LEU A 99 15.55 -5.34 -0.98
N ILE A 100 15.51 -6.04 0.16
CA ILE A 100 16.53 -5.93 1.20
C ILE A 100 17.91 -6.35 0.66
N LEU A 101 17.99 -7.49 -0.02
CA LEU A 101 19.24 -8.00 -0.59
C LEU A 101 19.78 -7.08 -1.69
N THR A 102 18.90 -6.56 -2.55
CA THR A 102 19.25 -5.59 -3.60
C THR A 102 19.90 -4.33 -3.00
N CYS A 103 19.26 -3.74 -1.99
CA CYS A 103 19.78 -2.57 -1.27
C CYS A 103 21.16 -2.84 -0.65
N GLN A 104 21.32 -3.98 0.02
CA GLN A 104 22.61 -4.38 0.62
C GLN A 104 23.70 -4.55 -0.44
N GLY A 105 23.37 -5.16 -1.58
CA GLY A 105 24.28 -5.32 -2.71
C GLY A 105 24.74 -3.98 -3.29
N GLN A 106 23.82 -3.03 -3.48
CA GLN A 106 24.15 -1.69 -3.97
C GLN A 106 25.03 -0.92 -2.97
N ARG A 107 24.74 -0.99 -1.67
CA ARG A 107 25.59 -0.36 -0.64
C ARG A 107 27.00 -0.93 -0.68
N ARG A 108 27.16 -2.26 -0.72
CA ARG A 108 28.48 -2.89 -0.81
C ARG A 108 29.27 -2.43 -2.04
N ARG A 109 28.62 -2.33 -3.21
CA ARG A 109 29.27 -1.81 -4.43
C ARG A 109 29.67 -0.33 -4.30
N LYS A 110 28.86 0.48 -3.62
CA LYS A 110 29.11 1.93 -3.44
C LYS A 110 30.28 2.25 -2.50
N TYR A 111 30.61 1.35 -1.56
CA TYR A 111 31.68 1.54 -0.57
C TYR A 111 32.91 0.64 -0.80
N ASN A 112 32.93 -0.17 -1.87
CA ASN A 112 34.09 -0.96 -2.30
C ASN A 112 34.83 -0.33 -3.51
N LEU A 113 34.67 0.99 -3.67
CA LEU A 113 35.52 1.89 -4.47
C LEU A 113 36.25 2.82 -3.50
#